data_AF-A0A8S4PVR2-F1
#
_entry.id   AF-A0A8S4PVR2-F1
#
_cell.length_a   1.000
_cell.length_b   1.000
_cell.length_c   1.000
_cell.angle_alpha   90.00
_cell.angle_beta   90.00
_cell.angle_gamma   90.00
#
_symmetry.space_group_name_H-M   'P 1'
#
loop_
_entity.id
_entity.type
_entity.pdbx_description
1 polymer ?
#
loop_
_entity_poly.entity_id
_entity_poly.type
_entity_poly.pdbx_seq_one_letter_code
_entity_poly.pdbx_strand_id
1 'polypeptide(L)'
;MAESQNESNYAPSEASTIDIDNMTQVTDTTIGDAEVTMQPTPEIIQQSKIWLSNLAVEYQTALRAYKNKEEVPKDLESLNERIAEAQVALIQESGRKSQEEQIVQRMQMTACLKSHLFDERLPAAEGEGKGGHGDSTNAEFDKRKKKLVDLLEEQRALVTQMTTEQQRFEELAERLGTIDRENADLLHGNRELLKKLHDIREERETLRTQASGSEDIQILRDTFKKSKCKVIILRNILQGLILGSGVNWAQNEQLKNLVLELGIKLDFKEDQTKSLNNIKLRN
;
A
#
# COMPACT_ATOMS: atom_id res chain seq x y z
N MET A 1 14.40 40.53 -11.57
CA MET A 1 15.41 41.14 -10.68
C MET A 1 14.88 41.05 -9.26
N ALA A 2 15.74 40.67 -8.30
CA ALA A 2 15.48 40.04 -6.99
C ALA A 2 15.26 38.52 -7.11
N GLU A 3 16.27 37.64 -7.00
CA GLU A 3 17.15 37.31 -5.85
C GLU A 3 16.39 36.91 -4.58
N SER A 4 16.33 35.60 -4.34
CA SER A 4 16.30 35.01 -2.99
C SER A 4 16.90 33.62 -3.06
N GLN A 5 18.19 33.60 -2.73
CA GLN A 5 19.02 32.43 -2.46
C GLN A 5 18.47 31.71 -1.23
N ASN A 6 18.31 30.40 -1.31
CA ASN A 6 18.12 29.55 -0.14
C ASN A 6 19.23 28.48 -0.14
N GLU A 7 20.39 28.90 0.34
CA GLU A 7 21.54 28.04 0.59
C GLU A 7 21.31 27.26 1.88
N SER A 8 20.87 26.01 1.74
CA SER A 8 20.89 25.03 2.84
C SER A 8 22.31 24.48 2.96
N ASN A 9 23.09 25.10 3.83
CA ASN A 9 24.34 24.57 4.39
C ASN A 9 24.11 23.17 4.99
N TYR A 10 24.61 22.12 4.34
CA TYR A 10 24.87 20.84 4.97
C TYR A 10 26.37 20.58 4.89
N ALA A 11 27.05 20.77 6.03
CA ALA A 11 28.44 20.39 6.21
C ALA A 11 28.56 18.85 6.16
N PRO A 12 29.61 18.30 5.52
CA PRO A 12 29.88 16.88 5.59
C PRO A 12 30.43 16.54 6.99
N SER A 13 29.67 15.71 7.72
CA SER A 13 30.12 15.10 8.97
C SER A 13 31.42 14.33 8.72
N GLU A 14 32.44 14.67 9.50
CA GLU A 14 33.77 14.08 9.44
C GLU A 14 33.73 12.56 9.61
N ALA A 15 34.57 11.90 8.82
CA ALA A 15 34.80 10.47 8.85
C ALA A 15 35.34 10.06 10.23
N SER A 16 34.60 9.18 10.91
CA SER A 16 35.10 8.42 12.05
C SER A 16 36.09 7.38 11.53
N THR A 17 37.38 7.69 11.66
CA THR A 17 38.48 6.73 11.59
C THR A 17 38.38 5.82 12.80
N ILE A 18 37.92 4.58 12.58
CA ILE A 18 37.99 3.53 13.60
C ILE A 18 39.42 2.99 13.59
N ASP A 19 40.23 3.46 14.54
CA ASP A 19 41.50 2.86 14.91
C ASP A 19 41.24 1.47 15.51
N ILE A 20 41.62 0.42 14.75
CA ILE A 20 41.66 -0.96 15.22
C ILE A 20 43.05 -1.20 15.79
N ASP A 21 43.33 -0.67 16.97
CA ASP A 21 44.51 -1.00 17.76
C ASP A 21 44.24 -0.69 19.24
N ASN A 22 43.33 -1.46 19.85
CA ASN A 22 43.31 -1.65 21.30
C ASN A 22 42.29 -2.72 21.70
N MET A 23 42.71 -3.98 21.69
CA MET A 23 41.98 -5.03 22.40
C MET A 23 42.93 -6.13 22.89
N THR A 24 43.77 -5.77 23.87
CA THR A 24 44.52 -6.77 24.65
C THR A 24 44.76 -6.29 26.08
N GLN A 25 43.79 -6.50 26.98
CA GLN A 25 43.98 -6.68 28.43
C GLN A 25 42.82 -7.58 28.90
N VAL A 26 43.01 -8.90 29.00
CA VAL A 26 43.51 -9.64 30.18
C VAL A 26 42.78 -9.25 31.47
N THR A 27 41.85 -10.10 31.90
CA THR A 27 41.74 -10.49 33.31
C THR A 27 41.41 -11.97 33.41
N ASP A 28 42.27 -12.65 34.17
CA ASP A 28 42.24 -14.04 34.58
C ASP A 28 40.88 -14.49 35.15
N THR A 29 40.47 -15.71 34.79
CA THR A 29 39.67 -16.58 35.66
C THR A 29 40.09 -18.02 35.42
N THR A 30 40.98 -18.52 36.29
CA THR A 30 41.43 -19.91 36.37
C THR A 30 40.42 -20.78 37.11
N ILE A 31 39.66 -21.63 36.39
CA ILE A 31 39.16 -22.96 36.79
C ILE A 31 38.88 -23.67 35.44
N GLY A 32 39.72 -24.54 34.90
CA GLY A 32 40.06 -25.85 35.47
C GLY A 32 39.32 -26.94 34.70
N ASP A 33 39.65 -27.12 33.42
CA ASP A 33 39.41 -28.34 32.63
C ASP A 33 40.29 -28.28 31.37
N ALA A 34 40.76 -29.44 30.92
CA ALA A 34 41.80 -29.59 29.89
C ALA A 34 41.39 -28.98 28.54
N GLU A 35 41.74 -27.70 28.33
CA GLU A 35 41.67 -27.04 27.03
C GLU A 35 42.77 -27.59 26.13
N VAL A 36 42.42 -28.59 25.32
CA VAL A 36 43.16 -28.89 24.11
C VAL A 36 42.99 -27.67 23.20
N THR A 37 43.88 -26.68 23.34
CA THR A 37 44.05 -25.62 22.35
C THR A 37 44.52 -26.28 21.05
N MET A 38 43.56 -26.75 20.24
CA MET A 38 43.80 -27.07 18.84
C MET A 38 44.13 -25.75 18.15
N GLN A 39 45.43 -25.43 18.11
CA GLN A 39 45.96 -24.41 17.22
C GLN A 39 45.38 -24.70 15.83
N PRO A 40 44.69 -23.74 15.19
CA PRO A 40 44.13 -23.95 13.86
C PRO A 40 45.27 -24.36 12.95
N THR A 41 45.13 -25.53 12.32
CA THR A 41 46.14 -26.04 11.40
C THR A 41 46.38 -24.99 10.31
N PRO A 42 47.64 -24.82 9.83
CA PRO A 42 47.98 -23.79 8.86
C PRO A 42 47.14 -23.87 7.58
N GLU A 43 46.60 -25.05 7.26
CA GLU A 43 45.65 -25.28 6.17
C GLU A 43 44.30 -24.58 6.37
N ILE A 44 43.73 -24.59 7.58
CA ILE A 44 42.46 -23.91 7.89
C ILE A 44 42.65 -22.39 7.79
N ILE A 45 43.80 -21.88 8.22
CA ILE A 45 44.16 -20.46 8.10
C ILE A 45 44.33 -20.06 6.63
N GLN A 46 44.90 -20.94 5.80
CA GLN A 46 45.00 -20.68 4.36
C GLN A 46 43.63 -20.70 3.67
N GLN A 47 42.77 -21.65 4.01
CA GLN A 47 41.42 -21.74 3.46
C GLN A 47 40.57 -20.52 3.84
N SER A 48 40.63 -20.08 5.10
CA SER A 48 39.92 -18.87 5.54
C SER A 48 40.45 -17.61 4.87
N LYS A 49 41.77 -17.52 4.63
CA LYS A 49 42.39 -16.41 3.90
C LYS A 49 41.96 -16.37 2.43
N ILE A 50 41.89 -17.52 1.76
CA ILE A 50 41.39 -17.62 0.38
C ILE A 50 39.92 -17.21 0.32
N TRP A 51 39.11 -17.68 1.28
CA TRP A 51 37.70 -17.32 1.38
C TRP A 51 37.49 -15.82 1.59
N LEU A 52 38.22 -15.20 2.53
CA LEU A 52 38.16 -13.75 2.77
C LEU A 52 38.64 -12.94 1.56
N SER A 53 39.66 -13.42 0.85
CA SER A 53 40.14 -12.78 -0.39
C SER A 53 39.09 -12.82 -1.49
N ASN A 54 38.44 -13.97 -1.70
CA ASN A 54 37.37 -14.10 -2.68
C ASN A 54 36.18 -13.21 -2.32
N LEU A 55 35.80 -13.18 -1.04
CA LEU A 55 34.74 -12.33 -0.53
C LEU A 55 35.06 -10.84 -0.76
N ALA A 56 36.29 -10.41 -0.50
CA ALA A 56 36.74 -9.04 -0.75
C ALA A 56 36.68 -8.67 -2.24
N VAL A 57 37.05 -9.59 -3.13
CA VAL A 57 36.96 -9.39 -4.58
C VAL A 57 35.50 -9.30 -5.04
N GLU A 58 34.61 -10.13 -4.50
CA GLU A 58 33.16 -10.07 -4.77
C GLU A 58 32.56 -8.72 -4.34
N TYR A 59 32.88 -8.24 -3.15
CA TYR A 59 32.43 -6.92 -2.70
C TYR A 59 32.99 -5.78 -3.57
N GLN A 60 34.27 -5.84 -3.96
CA GLN A 60 34.87 -4.82 -4.82
C GLN A 60 34.28 -4.82 -6.24
N THR A 61 34.00 -5.99 -6.80
CA THR A 61 33.35 -6.11 -8.12
C THR A 61 31.90 -5.64 -8.06
N ALA A 62 31.16 -5.96 -7.00
CA ALA A 62 29.83 -5.42 -6.76
C ALA A 62 29.86 -3.89 -6.64
N LEU A 63 30.77 -3.32 -5.82
CA LEU A 63 30.92 -1.87 -5.67
C LEU A 63 31.27 -1.16 -6.99
N ARG A 64 32.13 -1.76 -7.82
CA ARG A 64 32.43 -1.23 -9.17
C ARG A 64 31.21 -1.31 -10.09
N ALA A 65 30.40 -2.36 -10.00
CA ALA A 65 29.15 -2.47 -10.76
C ALA A 65 28.12 -1.42 -10.31
N TYR A 66 28.06 -1.09 -9.01
CA TYR A 66 27.23 0.00 -8.50
C TYR A 66 27.74 1.37 -8.98
N LYS A 67 29.06 1.61 -8.89
CA LYS A 67 29.68 2.87 -9.30
C LYS A 67 29.57 3.12 -10.81
N ASN A 68 29.62 2.07 -11.63
CA ASN A 68 29.41 2.16 -13.07
C ASN A 68 27.92 2.27 -13.47
N LYS A 69 26.97 2.06 -12.55
CA LYS A 69 25.52 2.20 -12.77
C LYS A 69 24.96 3.55 -12.28
N GLU A 70 25.82 4.44 -11.78
CA GLU A 70 25.47 5.77 -11.26
C GLU A 70 25.33 6.83 -12.38
N GLU A 71 24.79 6.44 -13.54
CA GLU A 71 24.06 7.39 -14.36
C GLU A 71 22.67 7.52 -13.73
N VAL A 72 22.50 8.52 -12.87
CA VAL A 72 21.21 8.89 -12.28
C VAL A 72 20.21 9.07 -13.44
N PRO A 73 19.19 8.19 -13.58
CA PRO A 73 18.18 8.36 -14.60
C PRO A 73 17.47 9.68 -14.30
N LYS A 74 17.51 10.63 -15.24
CA LYS A 74 16.82 11.92 -15.09
C LYS A 74 15.30 11.76 -15.08
N ASP A 75 14.80 10.57 -15.42
CA ASP A 75 13.38 10.27 -15.53
C ASP A 75 12.91 9.36 -14.39
N LEU A 76 12.05 9.89 -13.53
CA LEU A 76 11.49 9.20 -12.36
C LEU A 76 10.74 7.91 -12.77
N GLU A 77 10.14 7.92 -13.96
CA GLU A 77 9.40 6.79 -14.51
C GLU A 77 10.33 5.61 -14.85
N SER A 78 11.49 5.88 -15.47
CA SER A 78 12.51 4.87 -15.77
C SER A 78 13.15 4.26 -14.51
N LEU A 79 13.26 5.05 -13.43
CA LEU A 79 13.77 4.56 -12.15
C LEU A 79 12.76 3.61 -11.49
N ASN A 80 11.47 3.96 -11.52
CA ASN A 80 10.41 3.12 -10.98
C ASN A 80 10.28 1.80 -11.74
N GLU A 81 10.40 1.82 -13.07
CA GLU A 81 10.40 0.62 -13.90
C GLU A 81 11.57 -0.30 -13.53
N ARG A 82 12.78 0.25 -13.43
CA ARG A 82 13.97 -0.52 -13.05
C ARG A 82 13.93 -1.05 -11.61
N ILE A 83 13.29 -0.33 -10.69
CA ILE A 83 13.02 -0.80 -9.32
C ILE A 83 12.02 -1.97 -9.35
N ALA A 84 10.94 -1.85 -10.12
CA ALA A 84 9.96 -2.93 -10.26
C ALA A 84 10.58 -4.18 -10.87
N GLU A 85 11.40 -4.04 -11.92
CA GLU A 85 12.15 -5.16 -12.52
C GLU A 85 13.10 -5.82 -11.50
N ALA A 86 13.84 -5.02 -10.72
CA ALA A 86 14.72 -5.54 -9.69
C ALA A 86 13.96 -6.26 -8.58
N GLN A 87 12.78 -5.77 -8.19
CA GLN A 87 11.91 -6.43 -7.22
C GLN A 87 11.38 -7.77 -7.75
N VAL A 88 10.95 -7.83 -9.02
CA VAL A 88 10.51 -9.09 -9.65
C VAL A 88 11.65 -10.10 -9.70
N ALA A 89 12.85 -9.68 -10.12
CA ALA A 89 14.03 -10.54 -10.17
C ALA A 89 14.42 -11.06 -8.78
N LEU A 90 14.34 -10.22 -7.74
CA LEU A 90 14.62 -10.62 -6.36
C LEU A 90 13.60 -11.65 -5.85
N ILE A 91 12.31 -11.44 -6.13
CA ILE A 91 11.25 -12.40 -5.77
C ILE A 91 11.52 -13.74 -6.46
N GLN A 92 11.86 -13.73 -7.76
CA GLN A 92 12.18 -14.96 -8.50
C GLN A 92 13.39 -15.70 -7.93
N GLU A 93 14.50 -15.01 -7.67
CA GLU A 93 15.70 -15.63 -7.08
C GLU A 93 15.45 -16.14 -5.65
N SER A 94 14.70 -15.39 -4.84
CA SER A 94 14.32 -15.85 -3.50
C SER A 94 13.45 -17.12 -3.55
N GLY A 95 12.52 -17.18 -4.51
CA GLY A 95 11.69 -18.36 -4.76
C GLY A 95 12.52 -19.56 -5.22
N ARG A 96 13.45 -19.36 -6.15
CA ARG A 96 14.37 -20.41 -6.64
C ARG A 96 15.23 -20.96 -5.51
N LYS A 97 15.84 -20.09 -4.70
CA LYS A 97 16.67 -20.51 -3.57
C LYS A 97 15.87 -21.29 -2.52
N SER A 98 14.67 -20.83 -2.18
CA SER A 98 13.76 -21.55 -1.28
C SER A 98 13.40 -22.93 -1.82
N GLN A 99 13.13 -23.05 -3.11
CA GLN A 99 12.85 -24.34 -3.75
C GLN A 99 14.07 -25.27 -3.73
N GLU A 100 15.27 -24.76 -4.01
CA GLU A 100 16.52 -25.54 -3.92
C GLU A 100 16.77 -26.05 -2.51
N GLU A 101 16.58 -25.20 -1.48
CA GLU A 101 16.69 -25.58 -0.08
C GLU A 101 15.69 -26.69 0.28
N GLN A 102 14.42 -26.58 -0.17
CA GLN A 102 13.42 -27.62 0.05
C GLN A 102 13.77 -28.94 -0.65
N ILE A 103 14.30 -28.89 -1.88
CA ILE A 103 14.73 -30.10 -2.61
C ILE A 103 15.87 -30.79 -1.85
N VAL A 104 16.87 -30.04 -1.39
CA VAL A 104 17.99 -30.58 -0.60
C VAL A 104 17.48 -31.20 0.70
N GLN A 105 16.58 -30.52 1.42
CA GLN A 105 16.00 -31.05 2.65
C GLN A 105 15.21 -32.35 2.39
N ARG A 106 14.39 -32.40 1.33
CA ARG A 106 13.67 -33.62 0.93
C ARG A 106 14.62 -34.76 0.55
N MET A 107 15.71 -34.48 -0.15
CA MET A 107 16.73 -35.47 -0.49
C MET A 107 17.41 -36.04 0.76
N GLN A 108 17.81 -35.18 1.72
CA GLN A 108 18.41 -35.60 2.98
C GLN A 108 17.45 -36.45 3.82
N MET A 109 16.18 -36.02 3.94
CA MET A 109 15.16 -36.80 4.64
C MET A 109 14.91 -38.14 3.94
N THR A 110 14.88 -38.18 2.61
CA THR A 110 14.70 -39.42 1.86
C THR A 110 15.89 -40.36 2.03
N ALA A 111 17.12 -39.85 2.09
CA ALA A 111 18.31 -40.66 2.36
C ALA A 111 18.25 -41.27 3.77
N CYS A 112 17.87 -40.49 4.79
CA CYS A 112 17.69 -40.96 6.17
C CYS A 112 16.54 -41.97 6.30
N LEU A 113 15.41 -41.70 5.64
CA LEU A 113 14.25 -42.60 5.61
C LEU A 113 14.60 -43.90 4.90
N LYS A 114 15.40 -43.84 3.82
CA LYS A 114 15.89 -45.00 3.09
C LYS A 114 16.82 -45.86 3.94
N SER A 115 17.77 -45.27 4.66
CA SER A 115 18.59 -46.05 5.61
C SER A 115 17.72 -46.64 6.72
N HIS A 116 16.70 -45.93 7.21
CA HIS A 116 15.88 -46.46 8.30
C HIS A 116 14.88 -47.56 7.88
N LEU A 117 14.34 -47.48 6.65
CA LEU A 117 13.40 -48.46 6.11
C LEU A 117 14.08 -49.64 5.41
N PHE A 118 15.28 -49.43 4.86
CA PHE A 118 16.01 -50.39 4.04
C PHE A 118 17.44 -50.67 4.52
N ASP A 119 17.87 -50.22 5.71
CA ASP A 119 18.99 -50.89 6.40
C ASP A 119 18.53 -52.29 6.79
N GLU A 120 18.53 -53.17 5.79
CA GLU A 120 18.78 -54.59 5.95
C GLU A 120 20.21 -54.77 6.46
N ARG A 121 20.50 -54.32 7.68
CA ARG A 121 21.17 -55.24 8.61
C ARG A 121 20.13 -56.25 9.08
N LEU A 122 19.61 -57.03 8.11
CA LEU A 122 19.31 -58.42 8.37
C LEU A 122 20.58 -58.98 9.04
N PRO A 123 20.49 -59.60 10.21
CA PRO A 123 21.64 -60.31 10.75
C PRO A 123 22.03 -61.33 9.69
N ALA A 124 23.12 -61.04 8.98
CA ALA A 124 23.79 -62.03 8.17
C ALA A 124 24.02 -63.21 9.10
N ALA A 125 23.48 -64.35 8.69
CA ALA A 125 23.55 -65.61 9.39
C ALA A 125 25.01 -65.96 9.66
N GLU A 126 25.50 -65.65 10.86
CA GLU A 126 26.68 -66.27 11.43
C GLU A 126 26.37 -66.62 12.88
N GLY A 127 25.97 -67.87 13.10
CA GLY A 127 25.69 -68.39 14.43
C GLY A 127 24.69 -69.55 14.39
N GLU A 128 25.12 -70.70 13.87
CA GLU A 128 24.51 -71.98 14.26
C GLU A 128 24.54 -72.09 15.79
N GLY A 129 23.39 -71.91 16.43
CA GLY A 129 23.30 -71.86 17.88
C GLY A 129 21.87 -72.06 18.36
N LYS A 130 21.50 -73.33 18.50
CA LYS A 130 20.25 -73.85 19.06
C LYS A 130 19.57 -72.97 20.11
N GLY A 131 18.25 -72.82 19.95
CA GLY A 131 17.33 -73.01 21.06
C GLY A 131 16.60 -71.78 21.57
N GLY A 132 15.39 -71.56 21.05
CA GLY A 132 14.23 -71.28 21.90
C GLY A 132 14.02 -69.86 22.42
N HIS A 133 13.72 -68.90 21.54
CA HIS A 133 12.86 -67.75 21.87
C HIS A 133 12.35 -67.07 20.57
N GLY A 134 11.49 -67.76 19.82
CA GLY A 134 11.04 -67.35 18.49
C GLY A 134 9.90 -66.32 18.44
N ASP A 135 9.24 -66.01 19.55
CA ASP A 135 8.06 -65.12 19.54
C ASP A 135 8.34 -63.66 19.93
N SER A 136 9.44 -63.39 20.64
CA SER A 136 9.68 -62.05 21.19
C SER A 136 10.16 -61.03 20.14
N THR A 137 10.86 -61.48 19.09
CA THR A 137 11.40 -60.59 18.03
C THR A 137 10.35 -60.22 16.99
N ASN A 138 9.40 -61.13 16.71
CA ASN A 138 8.35 -60.91 15.74
C ASN A 138 7.28 -59.93 16.28
N ALA A 139 6.94 -60.04 17.57
CA ALA A 139 6.03 -59.10 18.23
C ALA A 139 6.58 -57.66 18.31
N GLU A 140 7.89 -57.49 18.52
CA GLU A 140 8.52 -56.15 18.46
C GLU A 140 8.54 -55.58 17.04
N PHE A 141 8.80 -56.41 16.04
CA PHE A 141 8.76 -56.02 14.64
C PHE A 141 7.35 -55.56 14.23
N ASP A 142 6.31 -56.32 14.59
CA ASP A 142 4.92 -55.95 14.33
C ASP A 142 4.52 -54.66 15.05
N LYS A 143 5.03 -54.43 16.27
CA LYS A 143 4.79 -53.18 17.00
C LYS A 143 5.46 -51.97 16.34
N ARG A 144 6.67 -52.13 15.79
CA ARG A 144 7.36 -51.09 15.01
C ARG A 144 6.65 -50.80 13.69
N LYS A 145 6.22 -51.86 12.99
CA LYS A 145 5.44 -51.75 11.76
C LYS A 145 4.12 -51.02 11.99
N LYS A 146 3.40 -51.34 13.07
CA LYS A 146 2.17 -50.63 13.44
C LYS A 146 2.42 -49.15 13.73
N LYS A 147 3.45 -48.82 14.52
CA LYS A 147 3.84 -47.44 14.79
C LYS A 147 4.20 -46.66 13.51
N LEU A 148 4.86 -47.30 12.54
CA LEU A 148 5.17 -46.70 11.26
C LEU A 148 3.89 -46.42 10.45
N VAL A 149 2.93 -47.33 10.45
CA VAL A 149 1.62 -47.13 9.81
C VAL A 149 0.89 -45.95 10.44
N ASP A 150 0.84 -45.87 11.77
CA ASP A 150 0.20 -44.76 12.50
C ASP A 150 0.85 -43.41 12.14
N LEU A 151 2.19 -43.35 12.05
CA LEU A 151 2.93 -42.15 11.64
C LEU A 151 2.68 -41.78 10.18
N LEU A 152 2.55 -42.76 9.28
CA LEU A 152 2.22 -42.52 7.87
C LEU A 152 0.80 -42.01 7.71
N GLU A 153 -0.15 -42.49 8.51
CA GLU A 153 -1.52 -41.97 8.55
C GLU A 153 -1.57 -40.54 9.06
N GLU A 154 -0.82 -40.23 10.13
CA GLU A 154 -0.69 -38.87 10.66
C GLU A 154 -0.04 -37.92 9.63
N GLN A 155 1.05 -38.36 8.99
CA GLN A 155 1.70 -37.60 7.93
C GLN A 155 0.74 -37.35 6.76
N ARG A 156 -0.01 -38.37 6.33
CA ARG A 156 -1.01 -38.22 5.27
C ARG A 156 -2.11 -37.24 5.66
N ALA A 157 -2.60 -37.29 6.90
CA ALA A 157 -3.60 -36.36 7.39
C ALA A 157 -3.06 -34.92 7.39
N LEU A 158 -1.83 -34.71 7.86
CA LEU A 158 -1.18 -33.40 7.88
C LEU A 158 -0.93 -32.84 6.48
N VAL A 159 -0.45 -33.69 5.54
CA VAL A 159 -0.28 -33.29 4.14
C VAL A 159 -1.61 -32.90 3.52
N THR A 160 -2.68 -33.65 3.80
CA THR A 160 -4.02 -33.32 3.30
C THR A 160 -4.47 -31.95 3.84
N GLN A 161 -4.30 -31.70 5.14
CA GLN A 161 -4.61 -30.39 5.75
C GLN A 161 -3.79 -29.27 5.11
N MET A 162 -2.49 -29.45 4.95
CA MET A 162 -1.60 -28.49 4.31
C MET A 162 -2.06 -28.17 2.87
N THR A 163 -2.43 -29.18 2.09
CA THR A 163 -2.94 -28.96 0.72
C THR A 163 -4.27 -28.22 0.72
N THR A 164 -5.16 -28.47 1.68
CA THR A 164 -6.43 -27.74 1.78
C THR A 164 -6.23 -26.28 2.20
N GLU A 165 -5.30 -26.00 3.10
CA GLU A 165 -4.97 -24.61 3.48
C GLU A 165 -4.26 -23.88 2.33
N GLN A 166 -3.37 -24.55 1.61
CA GLN A 166 -2.75 -24.01 0.41
C GLN A 166 -3.80 -23.60 -0.64
N GLN A 167 -4.78 -24.47 -0.89
CA GLN A 167 -5.89 -24.17 -1.80
C GLN A 167 -6.71 -22.97 -1.31
N ARG A 168 -6.96 -22.86 -0.01
CA ARG A 168 -7.63 -21.67 0.57
C ARG A 168 -6.82 -20.39 0.38
N PHE A 169 -5.50 -20.45 0.55
CA PHE A 169 -4.61 -19.31 0.31
C PHE A 169 -4.65 -18.86 -1.16
N GLU A 170 -4.65 -19.81 -2.10
CA GLU A 170 -4.77 -19.52 -3.54
C GLU A 170 -6.11 -18.85 -3.87
N GLU A 171 -7.22 -19.38 -3.37
CA GLU A 171 -8.54 -18.76 -3.52
C GLU A 171 -8.60 -17.33 -2.93
N LEU A 172 -7.97 -17.12 -1.76
CA LEU A 172 -7.91 -15.81 -1.12
C LEU A 172 -7.05 -14.82 -1.93
N ALA A 173 -5.93 -15.29 -2.48
CA ALA A 173 -5.04 -14.49 -3.33
C ALA A 173 -5.74 -14.08 -4.64
N GLU A 174 -6.50 -14.98 -5.26
CA GLU A 174 -7.31 -14.66 -6.44
C GLU A 174 -8.38 -13.61 -6.13
N ARG A 175 -9.08 -13.76 -4.99
CA ARG A 175 -10.07 -12.77 -4.53
C ARG A 175 -9.43 -11.41 -4.27
N LEU A 176 -8.28 -11.37 -3.61
CA LEU A 176 -7.55 -10.12 -3.40
C LEU A 176 -7.17 -9.48 -4.74
N GLY A 177 -6.67 -10.27 -5.70
CA GLY A 177 -6.35 -9.79 -7.04
C GLY A 177 -7.56 -9.27 -7.82
N THR A 178 -8.76 -9.81 -7.59
CA THR A 178 -10.00 -9.23 -8.17
C THR A 178 -10.37 -7.90 -7.53
N ILE A 179 -10.28 -7.80 -6.20
CA ILE A 179 -10.58 -6.56 -5.46
C ILE A 179 -9.60 -5.45 -5.84
N ASP A 180 -8.31 -5.76 -5.99
CA ASP A 180 -7.30 -4.78 -6.40
C ASP A 180 -7.55 -4.24 -7.80
N ARG A 181 -8.01 -5.09 -8.73
CA ARG A 181 -8.43 -4.67 -10.08
C ARG A 181 -9.66 -3.77 -10.02
N GLU A 182 -10.69 -4.15 -9.29
CA GLU A 182 -11.89 -3.33 -9.10
C GLU A 182 -11.55 -1.97 -8.47
N ASN A 183 -10.65 -1.95 -7.48
CA ASN A 183 -10.21 -0.72 -6.84
C ASN A 183 -9.42 0.19 -7.80
N ALA A 184 -8.54 -0.40 -8.63
CA ALA A 184 -7.84 0.34 -9.67
C ALA A 184 -8.80 0.97 -10.70
N ASP A 185 -9.82 0.23 -11.14
CA ASP A 185 -10.86 0.70 -12.05
C ASP A 185 -11.70 1.83 -11.43
N LEU A 186 -12.08 1.68 -10.16
CA LEU A 186 -12.81 2.72 -9.41
C LEU A 186 -11.96 3.99 -9.23
N LEU A 187 -10.67 3.86 -8.93
CA LEU A 187 -9.76 4.99 -8.84
C LEU A 187 -9.60 5.69 -10.19
N HIS A 188 -9.54 4.94 -11.29
CA HIS A 188 -9.50 5.49 -12.63
C HIS A 188 -10.78 6.28 -12.94
N GLY A 189 -11.95 5.68 -12.74
CA GLY A 189 -13.25 6.35 -12.93
C GLY A 189 -13.41 7.60 -12.06
N ASN A 190 -12.97 7.55 -10.80
CA ASN A 190 -12.99 8.70 -9.91
C ASN A 190 -12.09 9.84 -10.41
N ARG A 191 -10.90 9.52 -10.94
CA ARG A 191 -10.00 10.54 -11.53
C ARG A 191 -10.62 11.18 -12.77
N GLU A 192 -11.28 10.41 -13.63
CA GLU A 192 -11.98 10.95 -14.79
C GLU A 192 -13.16 11.84 -14.41
N LEU A 193 -13.97 11.43 -13.42
CA LEU A 193 -15.07 12.24 -12.91
C LEU A 193 -14.56 13.54 -12.27
N LEU A 194 -13.44 13.48 -11.54
CA LEU A 194 -12.82 14.67 -10.96
C LEU A 194 -12.33 15.64 -12.05
N LYS A 195 -11.74 15.13 -13.13
CA LYS A 195 -11.37 15.94 -14.31
C LYS A 195 -12.60 16.61 -14.92
N LYS A 196 -13.66 15.85 -15.21
CA LYS A 196 -14.93 16.41 -15.73
C LYS A 196 -15.51 17.48 -14.81
N LEU A 197 -15.46 17.29 -13.49
CA LEU A 197 -15.93 18.27 -12.52
C LEU A 197 -15.07 19.54 -12.56
N HIS A 198 -13.75 19.39 -12.68
CA HIS A 198 -12.83 20.52 -12.87
C HIS A 198 -13.15 21.29 -14.15
N ASP A 199 -13.30 20.59 -15.27
CA ASP A 199 -13.61 21.19 -16.58
C ASP A 199 -14.93 21.98 -16.53
N ILE A 200 -15.99 21.39 -15.96
CA ILE A 200 -17.29 22.07 -15.78
C ILE A 200 -17.16 23.28 -14.86
N ARG A 201 -16.33 23.20 -13.81
CA ARG A 201 -16.10 24.33 -12.90
C ARG A 201 -15.40 25.48 -13.62
N GLU A 202 -14.39 25.17 -14.42
CA GLU A 202 -13.65 26.14 -15.22
C GLU A 202 -14.54 26.77 -16.29
N GLU A 203 -15.34 25.97 -17.00
CA GLU A 203 -16.35 26.45 -17.93
C GLU A 203 -17.37 27.38 -17.23
N ARG A 204 -17.82 27.03 -16.03
CA ARG A 204 -18.74 27.88 -15.27
C ARG A 204 -18.09 29.20 -14.85
N GLU A 205 -16.82 29.18 -14.46
CA GLU A 205 -16.11 30.40 -14.05
C GLU A 205 -15.79 31.30 -15.25
N THR A 206 -15.44 30.71 -16.40
CA THR A 206 -15.26 31.47 -17.66
C THR A 206 -16.58 32.08 -18.13
N LEU A 207 -17.69 31.33 -18.09
CA LEU A 207 -19.02 31.88 -18.38
C LEU A 207 -19.42 32.98 -17.39
N ARG A 208 -19.11 32.82 -16.10
CA ARG A 208 -19.40 33.83 -15.08
C ARG A 208 -18.59 35.10 -15.29
N THR A 209 -17.30 34.98 -15.60
CA THR A 209 -16.44 36.14 -15.89
C THR A 209 -16.90 36.85 -17.17
N GLN A 210 -17.22 36.12 -18.24
CA GLN A 210 -17.84 36.69 -19.45
C GLN A 210 -19.18 37.38 -19.17
N ALA A 211 -20.07 36.75 -18.41
CA ALA A 211 -21.35 37.33 -18.04
C ALA A 211 -21.20 38.56 -17.13
N SER A 212 -20.18 38.61 -16.29
CA SER A 212 -19.88 39.77 -15.44
C SER A 212 -19.21 40.93 -16.19
N GLY A 213 -18.48 40.64 -17.28
CA GLY A 213 -17.86 41.62 -18.15
C GLY A 213 -18.74 42.08 -19.31
N SER A 214 -19.91 41.47 -19.51
CA SER A 214 -20.91 41.91 -20.48
C SER A 214 -21.57 43.20 -19.99
N GLU A 215 -21.20 44.31 -20.64
CA GLU A 215 -21.79 45.64 -20.44
C GLU A 215 -23.34 45.58 -20.50
N ASP A 216 -23.88 44.76 -21.39
CA ASP A 216 -25.33 44.57 -21.56
C ASP A 216 -26.01 43.99 -20.31
N ILE A 217 -25.37 43.02 -19.63
CA ILE A 217 -25.89 42.43 -18.39
C ILE A 217 -25.86 43.47 -17.26
N GLN A 218 -24.85 44.33 -17.24
CA GLN A 218 -24.75 45.41 -16.26
C GLN A 218 -25.80 46.50 -16.51
N ILE A 219 -25.99 46.90 -17.76
CA ILE A 219 -27.05 47.83 -18.19
C ILE A 219 -28.43 47.27 -17.85
N LEU A 220 -28.67 45.98 -18.09
CA LEU A 220 -29.94 45.32 -17.76
C LEU A 220 -30.16 45.26 -16.24
N ARG A 221 -29.12 44.98 -15.45
CA ARG A 221 -29.18 45.01 -13.98
C ARG A 221 -29.52 46.42 -13.46
N ASP A 222 -28.90 47.45 -14.02
CA ASP A 222 -29.10 48.83 -13.59
C ASP A 222 -30.45 49.40 -14.03
N THR A 223 -30.94 49.04 -15.23
CA THR A 223 -32.29 49.38 -15.68
C THR A 223 -33.34 48.67 -14.80
N PHE A 224 -33.12 47.42 -14.42
CA PHE A 224 -33.98 46.70 -13.48
C PHE A 224 -33.99 47.36 -12.09
N LYS A 225 -32.83 47.72 -11.53
CA LYS A 225 -32.73 48.46 -10.26
C LYS A 225 -33.47 49.80 -10.34
N LYS A 226 -33.27 50.57 -11.41
CA LYS A 226 -33.96 51.86 -11.62
C LYS A 226 -35.47 51.66 -11.70
N SER A 227 -35.95 50.64 -12.41
CA SER A 227 -37.37 50.31 -12.48
C SER A 227 -37.93 49.94 -11.11
N LYS A 228 -37.22 49.10 -10.34
CA LYS A 228 -37.58 48.75 -8.97
C LYS A 228 -37.68 49.98 -8.07
N CYS A 229 -36.72 50.90 -8.13
CA CYS A 229 -36.78 52.16 -7.38
C CYS A 229 -38.00 52.99 -7.77
N LYS A 230 -38.31 53.12 -9.06
CA LYS A 230 -39.52 53.84 -9.53
C LYS A 230 -40.80 53.25 -8.97
N VAL A 231 -40.94 51.91 -8.96
CA VAL A 231 -42.11 51.23 -8.40
C VAL A 231 -42.25 51.50 -6.91
N ILE A 232 -41.15 51.45 -6.15
CA ILE A 232 -41.15 51.74 -4.71
C ILE A 232 -41.55 53.21 -4.45
N ILE A 233 -41.02 54.15 -5.22
CA ILE A 233 -41.37 55.57 -5.09
C ILE A 233 -42.86 55.78 -5.40
N LEU A 234 -43.36 55.23 -6.50
CA LEU A 234 -44.76 55.35 -6.90
C LEU A 234 -45.70 54.81 -5.82
N ARG A 235 -45.34 53.66 -5.22
CA ARG A 235 -46.07 53.05 -4.11
C ARG A 235 -46.13 53.94 -2.88
N ASN A 236 -45.00 54.53 -2.49
CA ASN A 236 -44.94 55.47 -1.36
C ASN A 236 -45.77 56.73 -1.63
N ILE A 237 -45.74 57.26 -2.86
CA ILE A 237 -46.56 58.41 -3.27
C ILE A 237 -48.04 58.07 -3.22
N LEU A 238 -48.44 56.91 -3.74
CA LEU A 238 -49.83 56.43 -3.69
C LEU A 238 -50.33 56.27 -2.26
N GLN A 239 -49.52 55.69 -1.36
CA GLN A 239 -49.86 55.60 0.06
C GLN A 239 -50.01 56.98 0.69
N GLY A 240 -49.06 57.89 0.44
CA GLY A 240 -49.13 59.27 0.94
C GLY A 240 -50.36 60.02 0.43
N LEU A 241 -50.73 59.82 -0.83
CA LEU A 241 -51.92 60.42 -1.44
C LEU A 241 -53.21 59.87 -0.82
N ILE A 242 -53.32 58.55 -0.65
CA ILE A 242 -54.50 57.92 -0.03
C ILE A 242 -54.65 58.42 1.42
N LEU A 243 -53.56 58.42 2.19
CA LEU A 243 -53.56 58.89 3.58
C LEU A 243 -53.82 60.40 3.71
N GLY A 244 -53.31 61.21 2.78
CA GLY A 244 -53.45 62.67 2.79
C GLY A 244 -54.75 63.19 2.17
N SER A 245 -55.47 62.38 1.40
CA SER A 245 -56.73 62.78 0.73
C SER A 245 -57.91 63.00 1.67
N GLY A 246 -57.80 62.62 2.96
CA GLY A 246 -58.90 62.68 3.92
C GLY A 246 -60.02 61.67 3.67
N VAL A 247 -59.86 60.77 2.68
CA VAL A 247 -60.77 59.65 2.44
C VAL A 247 -60.66 58.65 3.59
N ASN A 248 -61.80 58.21 4.12
CA ASN A 248 -61.84 57.23 5.21
C ASN A 248 -61.53 55.81 4.70
N TRP A 249 -60.28 55.59 4.33
CA TRP A 249 -59.77 54.36 3.73
C TRP A 249 -59.92 53.13 4.62
N ALA A 250 -60.01 53.32 5.94
CA ALA A 250 -60.23 52.23 6.89
C ALA A 250 -61.64 51.64 6.83
N GLN A 251 -62.64 52.41 6.38
CA GLN A 251 -64.03 51.94 6.25
C GLN A 251 -64.29 51.20 4.94
N ASN A 252 -63.50 51.46 3.90
CA ASN A 252 -63.60 50.77 2.63
C ASN A 252 -62.61 49.58 2.60
N GLU A 253 -63.14 48.36 2.69
CA GLU A 253 -62.34 47.12 2.68
C GLU A 253 -61.40 47.04 1.47
N GLN A 254 -61.83 47.52 0.30
CA GLN A 254 -61.00 47.52 -0.93
C GLN A 254 -59.81 48.47 -0.81
N LEU A 255 -60.01 49.66 -0.22
CA LEU A 255 -58.96 50.67 -0.09
C LEU A 255 -58.00 50.32 1.05
N LYS A 256 -58.51 49.74 2.14
CA LYS A 256 -57.73 49.14 3.23
C LYS A 256 -56.80 48.04 2.70
N ASN A 257 -57.34 47.11 1.90
CA ASN A 257 -56.53 46.04 1.30
C ASN A 257 -55.47 46.61 0.36
N LEU A 258 -55.81 47.59 -0.48
CA LEU A 258 -54.84 48.25 -1.36
C LEU A 258 -53.71 48.93 -0.57
N VAL A 259 -54.01 49.67 0.50
CA VAL A 259 -52.98 50.35 1.31
C VAL A 259 -52.05 49.34 2.01
N LEU A 260 -52.61 48.23 2.51
CA LEU A 260 -51.85 47.14 3.10
C LEU A 260 -50.98 46.41 2.07
N GLU A 261 -51.54 46.12 0.89
CA GLU A 261 -50.82 45.57 -0.25
C GLU A 261 -49.76 46.52 -0.79
N LEU A 262 -49.90 47.84 -0.62
CA LEU A 262 -48.87 48.84 -0.89
C LEU A 262 -47.85 48.97 0.26
N GLY A 263 -48.06 48.35 1.42
CA GLY A 263 -47.14 48.40 2.57
C GLY A 263 -46.18 47.21 2.69
N ILE A 264 -46.54 46.05 2.14
CA ILE A 264 -45.74 44.81 2.21
C ILE A 264 -44.41 44.97 1.44
N LYS A 265 -43.24 44.88 2.07
CA LYS A 265 -41.96 45.01 1.34
C LYS A 265 -41.90 44.04 0.15
N LEU A 266 -41.58 44.57 -1.04
CA LEU A 266 -41.36 43.75 -2.24
C LEU A 266 -40.01 43.04 -2.13
N ASP A 267 -40.02 41.87 -1.50
CA ASP A 267 -38.87 40.97 -1.46
C ASP A 267 -38.78 40.23 -2.80
N PHE A 268 -38.13 40.86 -3.76
CA PHE A 268 -37.64 40.19 -4.97
C PHE A 268 -36.44 39.32 -4.59
N LYS A 269 -36.64 38.28 -3.78
CA LYS A 269 -35.64 37.22 -3.62
C LYS A 269 -35.56 36.47 -4.95
N GLU A 270 -34.34 36.21 -5.40
CA GLU A 270 -34.05 35.47 -6.62
C GLU A 270 -34.82 34.15 -6.67
N ASP A 271 -35.85 34.09 -7.52
CA ASP A 271 -36.52 32.84 -7.93
C ASP A 271 -35.58 31.88 -8.71
N GLN A 272 -34.27 32.19 -8.79
CA GLN A 272 -33.26 31.26 -9.32
C GLN A 272 -33.20 29.95 -8.53
N THR A 273 -33.57 29.94 -7.25
CA THR A 273 -33.57 28.70 -6.44
C THR A 273 -34.73 27.76 -6.77
N LYS A 274 -35.87 28.27 -7.27
CA LYS A 274 -37.01 27.41 -7.68
C LYS A 274 -36.83 26.83 -9.09
N SER A 275 -36.16 27.56 -9.99
CA SER A 275 -35.91 27.06 -11.34
C SER A 275 -34.86 25.93 -11.35
N LEU A 276 -33.82 26.01 -10.51
CA LEU A 276 -32.79 24.97 -10.41
C LEU A 276 -33.29 23.66 -9.77
N ASN A 277 -34.28 23.71 -8.87
CA ASN A 277 -34.85 22.50 -8.28
C ASN A 277 -35.79 21.74 -9.24
N ASN A 278 -36.41 22.42 -10.22
CA ASN A 278 -37.24 21.75 -11.23
C ASN A 278 -36.42 21.01 -12.30
N ILE A 279 -35.13 21.34 -12.48
CA ILE A 279 -34.25 20.61 -13.39
C ILE A 279 -33.66 19.36 -12.73
N LYS A 280 -33.46 19.38 -11.40
CA LYS A 280 -32.97 18.21 -10.64
C LYS A 280 -34.01 17.10 -10.42
N LEU A 281 -35.29 17.34 -10.71
CA LEU A 281 -36.36 16.35 -10.56
C LEU A 281 -36.76 15.67 -11.89
N ARG A 282 -36.02 15.92 -12.98
CA ARG A 282 -36.32 15.38 -14.31
C ARG A 282 -35.24 14.48 -14.92
N ASN A 283 -34.19 14.14 -14.17
CA ASN A 283 -33.19 13.13 -14.54
C ASN A 283 -33.18 12.00 -13.52
#